data_AF-A0A377M0A3-F1
#
_entry.id   AF-A0A377M0A3-F1
#
_cell.length_a   1.000
_cell.length_b   1.000
_cell.length_c   1.000
_cell.angle_alpha   90.00
_cell.angle_beta   90.00
_cell.angle_gamma   90.00
#
_symmetry.space_group_name_H-M   'P 1'
#
loop_
_entity.id
_entity.type
_entity.pdbx_description
1 polymer ?
#
loop_
_entity_poly.entity_id
_entity_poly.type
_entity_poly.pdbx_seq_one_letter_code
_entity_poly.pdbx_strand_id
1 'polypeptide(L)' 'MIAVPGKIMLRSDSYYNVTSKLDIYPLERDGSVLEYDGMELQKVDRPTVECADYLSKNPLESKLP' A
#
# COMPACT_ATOMS: atom_id res chain seq x y z
N MET A 1 1.16 -2.86 16.36
CA MET A 1 1.16 -2.67 14.90
C MET A 1 -0.11 -1.94 14.50
N ILE A 2 -0.01 -0.98 13.60
CA ILE A 2 -1.16 -0.36 12.93
C ILE A 2 -1.11 -0.79 11.47
N ALA A 3 -2.21 -1.37 10.96
CA ALA A 3 -2.37 -1.69 9.56
C ALA A 3 -3.75 -1.18 9.12
N VAL A 4 -3.79 -0.45 8.00
CA VAL A 4 -5.02 0.13 7.47
C VAL A 4 -5.21 -0.36 6.04
N PRO A 5 -6.25 -1.16 5.76
CA PRO A 5 -6.56 -1.58 4.39
C PRO A 5 -6.84 -0.37 3.49
N GLY A 6 -6.52 -0.48 2.21
CA GLY A 6 -6.79 0.54 1.22
C GLY A 6 -7.00 -0.03 -0.18
N LYS A 7 -7.38 0.83 -1.12
CA LYS A 7 -7.59 0.52 -2.54
C LYS A 7 -6.83 1.50 -3.40
N ILE A 8 -6.38 1.04 -4.56
CA ILE A 8 -5.74 1.90 -5.56
C ILE A 8 -6.81 2.64 -6.36
N MET A 9 -6.68 3.96 -6.43
CA MET A 9 -7.48 4.82 -7.31
C MET A 9 -6.57 5.39 -8.38
N LEU A 10 -7.02 5.36 -9.63
CA LEU A 10 -6.41 6.09 -10.75
C LEU A 10 -7.22 7.37 -11.00
N ARG A 11 -6.55 8.52 -11.01
CA ARG A 11 -7.15 9.82 -11.34
C ARG A 11 -6.15 10.67 -12.11
N SER A 12 -6.53 11.08 -13.33
CA SER A 12 -5.71 11.95 -14.18
C SER A 12 -4.25 11.45 -14.32
N ASP A 13 -4.09 10.16 -14.62
CA ASP A 13 -2.80 9.46 -14.75
C ASP A 13 -1.94 9.36 -13.49
N SER A 14 -2.46 9.77 -12.34
CA SER A 14 -1.83 9.57 -11.03
C SER A 14 -2.52 8.47 -10.22
N TYR A 15 -1.71 7.69 -9.51
CA TYR A 15 -2.19 6.65 -8.60
C TYR A 15 -2.26 7.15 -7.16
N TYR A 16 -3.26 6.67 -6.44
CA TYR A 16 -3.49 7.01 -5.04
C TYR A 16 -3.84 5.76 -4.25
N ASN A 17 -3.36 5.66 -3.00
CA ASN A 17 -3.95 4.77 -2.02
C ASN A 17 -5.09 5.51 -1.32
N VAL A 18 -6.29 4.93 -1.37
CA VAL A 18 -7.44 5.39 -0.60
C VAL A 18 -7.68 4.40 0.53
N THR A 19 -7.47 4.82 1.77
CA THR A 19 -7.61 3.94 2.94
C THR A 19 -9.09 3.67 3.23
N SER A 20 -9.38 2.64 4.03
CA SER A 20 -10.73 2.38 4.54
C SER A 20 -11.29 3.50 5.42
N LYS A 21 -10.43 4.40 5.91
CA LYS A 21 -10.79 5.62 6.65
C LYS A 21 -11.00 6.84 5.74
N LEU A 22 -10.88 6.66 4.43
CA LEU A 22 -11.01 7.69 3.41
C LEU A 22 -9.88 8.73 3.39
N ASP A 23 -8.72 8.37 3.95
CA ASP A 23 -7.48 9.13 3.74
C ASP A 23 -6.95 8.83 2.33
N ILE A 24 -6.42 9.86 1.65
CA ILE A 24 -5.95 9.77 0.27
C ILE A 24 -4.47 10.14 0.24
N TYR A 25 -3.64 9.18 -0.20
CA TYR A 25 -2.20 9.36 -0.31
C TYR A 25 -1.76 9.16 -1.76
N PRO A 26 -0.98 10.08 -2.35
CA PRO A 26 -0.39 9.87 -3.66
C PRO A 26 0.59 8.69 -3.63
N LEU A 27 0.72 8.02 -4.77
CA LEU A 27 1.68 6.94 -4.99
C LEU A 27 2.60 7.33 -6.14
N GLU A 28 3.83 7.68 -5.82
CA GLU A 28 4.84 8.05 -6.81
C GLU A 28 5.94 7.01 -6.80
N ARG A 29 6.15 6.35 -7.95
CA ARG A 29 7.10 5.24 -8.06
C ARG A 29 8.26 5.63 -8.96
N ASP A 30 9.47 5.48 -8.43
CA ASP A 30 10.71 5.54 -9.21
C ASP A 30 11.49 4.23 -9.06
N GLY A 31 11.49 3.42 -10.12
CA GLY A 31 12.17 2.12 -10.14
C GLY A 31 11.67 1.15 -9.06
N SER A 32 12.49 0.95 -8.02
CA SER A 32 12.22 0.12 -6.85
C SER A 32 11.80 0.90 -5.60
N VAL A 33 11.73 2.23 -5.69
CA VAL A 33 11.33 3.12 -4.60
C VAL A 33 9.89 3.58 -4.82
N LEU A 34 9.12 3.65 -3.73
CA LEU A 34 7.78 4.21 -3.69
C LEU A 34 7.77 5.36 -2.67
N GLU A 35 7.49 6.58 -3.11
CA GLU A 35 7.15 7.68 -2.22
C GLU A 35 5.68 7.53 -1.78
N TYR A 36 5.48 7.47 -0.47
CA TYR A 36 4.17 7.27 0.13
C TYR A 36 4.12 7.88 1.53
N ASP A 37 3.17 8.78 1.76
CA ASP A 37 2.95 9.44 3.06
C ASP A 37 4.21 10.13 3.62
N GLY A 38 4.97 10.81 2.75
CA GLY A 38 6.22 11.48 3.11
C GLY A 38 7.38 10.52 3.44
N MET A 39 7.23 9.23 3.16
CA MET A 39 8.27 8.20 3.33
C MET A 39 8.70 7.63 1.99
N GLU A 40 9.94 7.16 1.91
CA GLU A 40 10.44 6.34 0.82
C GLU A 40 10.43 4.85 1.21
N LEU A 41 9.65 4.05 0.50
CA LEU A 41 9.54 2.62 0.72
C LEU A 41 10.33 1.88 -0.37
N GLN A 42 11.15 0.92 0.05
CA GLN A 42 11.91 0.07 -0.87
C GLN A 42 11.12 -1.20 -1.23
N LYS A 43 11.16 -1.59 -2.50
CA LYS A 43 10.65 -2.88 -2.95
C LYS A 43 11.43 -4.01 -2.27
N VAL A 44 10.70 -4.91 -1.62
CA VAL A 44 11.25 -6.09 -0.95
C VAL A 44 10.57 -7.36 -1.47
N ASP A 45 11.25 -8.50 -1.38
CA ASP A 45 10.68 -9.80 -1.76
C ASP A 45 9.59 -10.27 -0.79
N ARG A 46 9.70 -9.88 0.50
CA ARG A 46 8.75 -10.23 1.56
C ARG A 46 8.63 -9.10 2.59
N PRO A 47 7.42 -8.83 3.12
CA PRO A 47 7.25 -7.90 4.23
C PRO A 47 7.80 -8.49 5.54
N THR A 48 7.75 -7.72 6.64
CA THR A 48 8.09 -8.25 7.97
C THR A 48 7.14 -9.39 8.36
N VAL A 49 7.58 -10.24 9.28
CA VAL A 49 6.80 -11.41 9.75
C VAL A 49 5.44 -10.97 10.27
N GLU A 50 5.41 -9.89 11.05
CA GLU A 50 4.18 -9.38 11.63
C GLU A 50 3.21 -8.91 10.54
N CYS A 51 3.69 -8.20 9.52
CA CYS A 51 2.86 -7.72 8.41
C CYS A 51 2.31 -8.89 7.56
N ALA A 52 3.14 -9.91 7.31
CA ALA A 52 2.71 -11.13 6.61
C ALA A 52 1.62 -11.89 7.38
N ASP A 53 1.81 -12.05 8.69
CA ASP A 53 0.83 -12.71 9.57
C ASP A 53 -0.49 -11.94 9.63
N TYR A 54 -0.42 -10.61 9.68
CA TYR A 54 -1.60 -9.76 9.67
C TYR A 54 -2.39 -9.91 8.35
N LEU A 55 -1.71 -9.84 7.20
CA LEU A 55 -2.33 -10.02 5.88
C LEU A 55 -2.95 -11.41 5.70
N SER A 56 -2.33 -12.45 6.25
CA SER A 56 -2.85 -13.82 6.19
C SER A 56 -4.18 -13.97 6.95
N LYS A 57 -4.33 -13.24 8.07
CA LYS A 57 -5.56 -13.23 8.89
C LYS A 57 -6.61 -12.24 8.38
N ASN A 58 -6.17 -11.20 7.69
CA ASN A 58 -6.99 -10.09 7.17
C ASN A 58 -6.72 -9.93 5.67
N PRO A 59 -7.18 -10.88 4.83
CA PRO A 59 -6.91 -10.83 3.40
C PRO A 59 -7.53 -9.58 2.77
N LEU A 60 -6.83 -9.01 1.78
CA LEU A 60 -7.36 -7.91 0.98
C LEU A 60 -8.55 -8.38 0.14
N GLU A 61 -9.54 -7.52 -0.06
CA GLU A 61 -10.70 -7.82 -0.91
C GLU A 61 -10.29 -8.10 -2.37
N SER A 62 -9.30 -7.35 -2.86
CA SER A 62 -8.70 -7.60 -4.17
C SER A 62 -7.62 -8.68 -4.05
N LYS A 63 -7.63 -9.64 -4.97
CA LYS A 63 -6.50 -10.57 -5.12
C LYS A 63 -5.25 -9.79 -5.53
N LEU A 64 -4.14 -10.04 -4.84
CA LEU A 64 -2.84 -9.53 -5.25
C LEU A 64 -2.48 -10.14 -6.63
N PRO A 65 -1.95 -9.35 -7.58
CA PRO A 65 -1.50 -9.84 -8.87
C PRO A 65 -0.31 -10.80 -8.77
#